data_AF-A0A0S4JTH1-F1
#
_entry.id   AF-A0A0S4JTH1-F1
#
_cell.length_a   1.000
_cell.length_b   1.000
_cell.length_c   1.000
_cell.angle_alpha   90.00
_cell.angle_beta   90.00
_cell.angle_gamma   90.00
#
_symmetry.space_group_name_H-M   'P 1'
#
loop_
_entity.id
_entity.type
_entity.pdbx_description
1 polymer ?
#
loop_
_entity_poly.entity_id
_entity_poly.type
_entity_poly.pdbx_seq_one_letter_code
_entity_poly.pdbx_strand_id
1 'polypeptide(L)'
;MTQTPTKWAERKDKLFITVESSNATDVKVNFTDNSVSLTGSGITAKSSDVHPIQVNLALFKNIVPAQSSFKVTGPSIQILCIKADAGYWEKLVNEPNAKTKSWLSVDWNLWKDEDEEKADEQVNFGGGGMGGGGYGDMSNMMNMMQGGGMGGMDMSALQGMGGMGGADSDDEDEEGAPAADLKDLE
;
A
#
# COMPACT_ATOMS: atom_id res chain seq x y z
N MET A 1 -1.29 2.79 -29.38
CA MET A 1 -1.72 3.35 -28.08
C MET A 1 -1.23 2.41 -27.00
N THR A 2 -0.37 2.89 -26.10
CA THR A 2 0.19 2.06 -25.03
C THR A 2 -0.74 2.13 -23.83
N GLN A 3 -1.28 1.00 -23.40
CA GLN A 3 -2.22 0.88 -22.28
C GLN A 3 -1.65 1.47 -20.98
N THR A 4 -2.53 1.93 -20.09
CA THR A 4 -2.15 2.48 -18.78
C THR A 4 -1.61 1.36 -17.89
N PRO A 5 -0.45 1.55 -17.23
CA PRO A 5 0.08 0.56 -16.30
C PRO A 5 -0.96 0.19 -15.25
N THR A 6 -1.14 -1.11 -15.06
CA THR A 6 -2.13 -1.69 -14.17
C THR A 6 -1.45 -2.78 -13.36
N LYS A 7 -1.69 -2.78 -12.06
CA LYS A 7 -1.26 -3.82 -11.14
C LYS A 7 -2.47 -4.58 -10.63
N TRP A 8 -2.27 -5.84 -10.25
CA TRP A 8 -3.34 -6.61 -9.62
C TRP A 8 -2.82 -7.56 -8.56
N ALA A 9 -3.67 -7.82 -7.58
CA ALA A 9 -3.49 -8.85 -6.58
C ALA A 9 -4.84 -9.49 -6.30
N GLU A 10 -4.82 -10.64 -5.65
CA GLU A 10 -6.05 -11.35 -5.33
C GLU A 10 -6.03 -11.93 -3.93
N ARG A 11 -7.24 -12.27 -3.49
CA ARG A 11 -7.56 -13.06 -2.31
C ARG A 11 -8.51 -14.15 -2.76
N LYS A 12 -8.88 -15.08 -1.88
CA LYS A 12 -9.77 -16.17 -2.23
C LYS A 12 -11.12 -15.67 -2.78
N ASP A 13 -11.67 -14.59 -2.24
CA ASP A 13 -12.98 -14.03 -2.59
C ASP A 13 -12.93 -12.71 -3.39
N LYS A 14 -11.75 -12.06 -3.50
CA LYS A 14 -11.60 -10.69 -4.01
C LYS A 14 -10.49 -10.54 -5.03
N LEU A 15 -10.66 -9.55 -5.90
CA LEU A 15 -9.63 -9.04 -6.81
C LEU A 15 -9.37 -7.57 -6.52
N PHE A 16 -8.10 -7.21 -6.43
CA PHE A 16 -7.62 -5.85 -6.31
C PHE A 16 -6.96 -5.47 -7.63
N ILE A 17 -7.40 -4.39 -8.25
CA ILE A 17 -6.85 -3.87 -9.50
C ILE A 17 -6.47 -2.41 -9.27
N THR A 18 -5.20 -2.09 -9.47
CA THR A 18 -4.63 -0.75 -9.26
C THR A 18 -4.23 -0.18 -10.61
N VAL A 19 -4.96 0.83 -11.10
CA VAL A 19 -4.60 1.56 -12.33
C VAL A 19 -3.72 2.75 -11.94
N GLU A 20 -2.49 2.80 -12.48
CA GLU A 20 -1.52 3.83 -12.14
C GLU A 20 -1.80 5.12 -12.91
N SER A 21 -2.45 6.05 -12.23
CA SER A 21 -2.59 7.43 -12.70
C SER A 21 -2.74 8.38 -11.52
N SER A 22 -1.87 9.40 -11.50
CA SER A 22 -1.86 10.42 -10.47
C SER A 22 -2.85 11.53 -10.79
N ASN A 23 -3.49 12.05 -9.74
CA ASN A 23 -4.47 13.15 -9.81
C ASN A 23 -5.60 12.87 -10.81
N ALA A 24 -6.11 11.65 -10.82
CA ALA A 24 -7.17 11.27 -11.75
C ALA A 24 -8.50 11.98 -11.43
N THR A 25 -9.13 12.58 -12.44
CA THR A 25 -10.42 13.25 -12.37
C THR A 25 -11.42 12.63 -13.34
N ASP A 26 -12.71 12.90 -13.12
CA ASP A 26 -13.82 12.45 -13.96
C ASP A 26 -13.86 10.92 -14.15
N VAL A 27 -13.37 10.20 -13.15
CA VAL A 27 -13.25 8.74 -13.18
C VAL A 27 -14.63 8.11 -13.15
N LYS A 28 -14.91 7.30 -14.16
CA LYS A 28 -16.10 6.44 -14.24
C LYS A 28 -15.64 5.00 -14.41
N VAL A 29 -16.20 4.12 -13.59
CA VAL A 29 -15.94 2.68 -13.67
C VAL A 29 -17.26 1.97 -13.88
N ASN A 30 -17.28 1.05 -14.84
CA ASN A 30 -18.42 0.20 -15.11
C ASN A 30 -18.01 -1.26 -14.97
N PHE A 31 -18.81 -2.02 -14.23
CA PHE A 31 -18.61 -3.42 -13.95
C PHE A 31 -19.64 -4.24 -14.73
N THR A 32 -19.19 -5.29 -15.39
CA THR A 32 -20.04 -6.38 -15.90
C THR A 32 -19.57 -7.69 -15.31
N ASP A 33 -20.34 -8.76 -15.52
CA ASP A 33 -20.04 -10.08 -14.97
C ASP A 33 -18.61 -10.54 -15.28
N ASN A 34 -18.05 -10.16 -16.42
CA ASN A 34 -16.72 -10.60 -16.88
C ASN A 34 -15.84 -9.45 -17.40
N SER A 35 -16.16 -8.19 -17.09
CA SER A 35 -15.34 -7.08 -17.53
C SER A 35 -15.38 -5.88 -16.60
N VAL A 36 -14.30 -5.10 -16.63
CA VAL A 36 -14.21 -3.81 -15.96
C VAL A 36 -13.75 -2.79 -16.99
N SER A 37 -14.52 -1.72 -17.15
CA SER A 37 -14.13 -0.58 -17.98
C SER A 37 -14.00 0.67 -17.12
N LEU A 38 -12.96 1.44 -17.39
CA LEU A 38 -12.63 2.67 -16.70
C LEU A 38 -12.31 3.76 -17.71
N THR A 39 -12.87 4.94 -17.48
CA THR A 39 -12.54 6.17 -18.21
C THR A 39 -12.25 7.29 -17.22
N GLY A 40 -11.35 8.19 -17.55
CA GLY A 40 -11.08 9.41 -16.77
C GLY A 40 -9.98 10.24 -17.43
N SER A 41 -9.42 11.18 -16.68
CA SER A 41 -8.24 11.97 -17.09
C SER A 41 -7.26 12.04 -15.95
N GLY A 42 -5.95 11.99 -16.21
CA GLY A 42 -4.94 12.09 -15.16
C GLY A 42 -3.53 12.07 -15.70
N ILE A 43 -2.56 12.17 -14.79
CA ILE A 43 -1.14 12.12 -15.10
C ILE A 43 -0.73 10.65 -15.11
N THR A 44 0.04 10.23 -16.12
CA THR A 44 0.52 8.84 -16.24
C THR A 44 2.04 8.84 -16.22
N ALA A 45 2.67 7.69 -15.97
CA ALA A 45 4.14 7.58 -15.95
C ALA A 45 4.83 8.00 -17.26
N LYS A 46 4.08 8.21 -18.36
CA LYS A 46 4.61 8.59 -19.67
C LYS A 46 4.75 10.10 -19.88
N SER A 47 4.06 10.93 -19.09
CA SER A 47 4.02 12.38 -19.29
C SER A 47 3.55 13.10 -18.04
N SER A 48 4.10 14.29 -17.80
CA SER A 48 3.70 15.19 -16.71
C SER A 48 2.37 15.93 -16.99
N ASP A 49 1.85 15.84 -18.21
CA ASP A 49 0.59 16.46 -18.60
C ASP A 49 -0.61 15.56 -18.28
N VAL A 50 -1.79 16.16 -18.21
CA VAL A 50 -3.05 15.42 -18.05
C VAL A 50 -3.44 14.77 -19.37
N HIS A 51 -3.62 13.46 -19.36
CA HIS A 51 -4.04 12.66 -20.51
C HIS A 51 -5.34 11.91 -20.24
N PRO A 52 -6.15 11.62 -21.27
CA PRO A 52 -7.29 10.74 -21.13
C PRO A 52 -6.83 9.32 -20.78
N ILE A 53 -7.49 8.72 -19.79
CA ILE A 53 -7.29 7.36 -19.33
C ILE A 53 -8.45 6.52 -19.86
N GLN A 54 -8.12 5.42 -20.53
CA GLN A 54 -9.09 4.42 -20.91
C GLN A 54 -8.52 3.03 -20.66
N VAL A 55 -9.19 2.27 -19.81
CA VAL A 55 -8.79 0.90 -19.47
C VAL A 55 -10.01 0.01 -19.65
N ASN A 56 -9.84 -1.08 -20.41
CA ASN A 56 -10.85 -2.13 -20.57
C ASN A 56 -10.20 -3.46 -20.24
N LEU A 57 -10.73 -4.16 -19.24
CA LEU A 57 -10.24 -5.44 -18.78
C LEU A 57 -11.31 -6.49 -19.03
N ALA A 58 -11.08 -7.39 -19.98
CA ALA A 58 -11.87 -8.61 -20.14
C ALA A 58 -11.36 -9.64 -19.13
N LEU A 59 -12.08 -9.82 -18.02
CA LEU A 59 -11.65 -10.66 -16.91
C LEU A 59 -11.59 -12.15 -17.28
N PHE A 60 -10.75 -12.90 -16.57
CA PHE A 60 -10.59 -14.34 -16.80
C PHE A 60 -11.81 -15.16 -16.37
N LYS A 61 -12.43 -14.82 -15.24
CA LYS A 61 -13.66 -15.43 -14.74
C LYS A 61 -14.66 -14.35 -14.31
N ASN A 62 -15.81 -14.79 -13.80
CA ASN A 62 -16.89 -13.89 -13.44
C ASN A 62 -16.68 -13.23 -12.06
N ILE A 63 -17.20 -12.01 -11.94
CA ILE A 63 -17.29 -11.22 -10.71
C ILE A 63 -18.76 -10.95 -10.37
N VAL A 64 -19.01 -10.35 -9.21
CA VAL A 64 -20.32 -9.84 -8.79
C VAL A 64 -20.32 -8.31 -8.92
N PRO A 65 -20.84 -7.74 -10.03
CA PRO A 65 -20.76 -6.30 -10.28
C PRO A 65 -21.37 -5.45 -9.18
N ALA A 66 -22.50 -5.90 -8.62
CA ALA A 66 -23.24 -5.18 -7.58
C ALA A 66 -22.48 -5.03 -6.25
N GLN A 67 -21.50 -5.89 -5.99
CA GLN A 67 -20.66 -5.82 -4.78
C GLN A 67 -19.26 -5.27 -5.07
N SER A 68 -18.96 -5.01 -6.34
CA SER A 68 -17.68 -4.46 -6.77
C SER A 68 -17.70 -2.94 -6.64
N SER A 69 -16.55 -2.35 -6.33
CA SER A 69 -16.43 -0.91 -6.07
C SER A 69 -15.07 -0.38 -6.52
N PHE A 70 -14.92 0.93 -6.53
CA PHE A 70 -13.64 1.58 -6.80
C PHE A 70 -13.47 2.81 -5.92
N LYS A 71 -12.22 3.22 -5.75
CA LYS A 71 -11.85 4.48 -5.12
C LYS A 71 -10.72 5.13 -5.91
N VAL A 72 -10.80 6.44 -6.05
CA VAL A 72 -9.71 7.24 -6.60
C VAL A 72 -8.83 7.66 -5.43
N THR A 73 -7.54 7.42 -5.56
CA THR A 73 -6.51 7.89 -4.63
C THR A 73 -5.62 8.90 -5.35
N GLY A 74 -4.86 9.70 -4.59
CA GLY A 74 -3.91 10.66 -5.17
C GLY A 74 -2.98 10.02 -6.24
N PRO A 75 -2.33 8.88 -5.96
CA PRO A 75 -1.41 8.26 -6.91
C PRO A 75 -2.03 7.26 -7.89
N SER A 76 -3.23 6.73 -7.62
CA SER A 76 -3.81 5.64 -8.43
C SER A 76 -5.32 5.51 -8.28
N ILE A 77 -5.94 4.75 -9.18
CA ILE A 77 -7.35 4.33 -9.07
C ILE A 77 -7.36 2.87 -8.62
N GLN A 78 -7.94 2.60 -7.45
CA GLN A 78 -8.02 1.25 -6.88
C GLN A 78 -9.42 0.69 -7.09
N ILE A 79 -9.51 -0.46 -7.70
CA ILE A 79 -10.75 -1.19 -8.00
C ILE A 79 -10.75 -2.47 -7.18
N LEU A 80 -11.88 -2.74 -6.52
CA LEU A 80 -12.14 -3.96 -5.78
C LEU A 80 -13.29 -4.71 -6.47
N CYS A 81 -13.01 -5.90 -7.00
CA CYS A 81 -14.04 -6.78 -7.51
C CYS A 81 -14.27 -7.96 -6.57
N ILE A 82 -15.53 -8.33 -6.36
CA ILE A 82 -15.89 -9.56 -5.65
C ILE A 82 -16.00 -10.69 -6.67
N LYS A 83 -15.30 -11.80 -6.44
CA LYS A 83 -15.34 -12.95 -7.35
C LYS A 83 -16.70 -13.66 -7.24
N ALA A 84 -17.24 -14.12 -8.37
CA ALA A 84 -18.45 -14.92 -8.36
C ALA A 84 -18.19 -16.31 -7.75
N ASP A 85 -17.04 -16.91 -8.08
CA ASP A 85 -16.57 -18.18 -7.55
C ASP A 85 -15.27 -17.99 -6.77
N ALA A 86 -15.25 -18.46 -5.53
CA ALA A 86 -14.07 -18.41 -4.68
C ALA A 86 -12.93 -19.28 -5.25
N GLY A 87 -11.70 -18.77 -5.14
CA GLY A 87 -10.49 -19.45 -5.60
C GLY A 87 -9.52 -18.52 -6.32
N TYR A 88 -8.31 -19.01 -6.56
CA TYR A 88 -7.23 -18.25 -7.19
C TYR A 88 -7.30 -18.27 -8.72
N TRP A 89 -6.82 -17.20 -9.33
CA TRP A 89 -6.83 -16.97 -10.77
C TRP A 89 -5.41 -17.01 -11.30
N GLU A 90 -5.15 -17.81 -12.32
CA GLU A 90 -3.81 -17.87 -12.96
C GLU A 90 -3.46 -16.58 -13.70
N LYS A 91 -4.47 -15.80 -14.09
CA LYS A 91 -4.36 -14.53 -14.80
C LYS A 91 -5.56 -13.63 -14.53
N LEU A 92 -5.37 -12.31 -14.57
CA LEU A 92 -6.47 -11.35 -14.41
C LEU A 92 -7.40 -11.31 -15.62
N VAL A 93 -6.84 -11.28 -16.82
CA VAL A 93 -7.56 -11.02 -18.08
C VAL A 93 -7.51 -12.21 -19.03
N ASN A 94 -8.54 -12.35 -19.87
CA ASN A 94 -8.58 -13.37 -20.92
C ASN A 94 -7.77 -12.95 -22.17
N GLU A 95 -6.55 -12.47 -21.96
CA GLU A 95 -5.61 -12.13 -23.03
C GLU A 95 -4.31 -12.94 -22.88
N PRO A 96 -3.57 -13.20 -23.97
CA PRO A 96 -2.26 -13.85 -23.89
C PRO A 96 -1.24 -12.98 -23.15
N ASN A 97 -0.35 -13.60 -22.37
CA ASN A 97 0.72 -12.92 -21.62
C ASN A 97 1.60 -12.01 -22.51
N ALA A 98 1.79 -12.39 -23.78
CA ALA A 98 2.55 -11.58 -24.74
C ALA A 98 1.95 -10.17 -24.97
N LYS A 99 0.62 -10.02 -24.82
CA LYS A 99 -0.08 -8.74 -24.97
C LYS A 99 -0.15 -7.94 -23.67
N THR A 100 -0.11 -8.62 -22.52
CA THR A 100 -0.30 -8.00 -21.21
C THR A 100 1.00 -7.62 -20.52
N LYS A 101 2.11 -8.29 -20.81
CA LYS A 101 3.42 -8.11 -20.15
C LYS A 101 3.97 -6.68 -20.13
N SER A 102 3.52 -5.81 -21.04
CA SER A 102 3.99 -4.42 -21.13
C SER A 102 3.22 -3.44 -20.24
N TRP A 103 2.08 -3.85 -19.69
CA TRP A 103 1.20 -2.95 -18.94
C TRP A 103 0.55 -3.59 -17.70
N LEU A 104 0.47 -4.91 -17.61
CA LEU A 104 -0.11 -5.63 -16.48
C LEU A 104 0.99 -6.30 -15.65
N SER A 105 0.98 -6.08 -14.34
CA SER A 105 1.94 -6.69 -13.40
C SER A 105 1.29 -7.02 -12.05
N VAL A 106 1.97 -7.79 -11.20
CA VAL A 106 1.49 -8.12 -9.85
C VAL A 106 1.65 -6.92 -8.93
N ASP A 107 0.65 -6.67 -8.08
CA ASP A 107 0.71 -5.66 -7.03
C ASP A 107 1.39 -6.22 -5.78
N TRP A 108 2.72 -6.13 -5.71
CA TRP A 108 3.51 -6.64 -4.58
C TRP A 108 3.17 -5.98 -3.24
N ASN A 109 2.55 -4.80 -3.22
CA ASN A 109 2.12 -4.14 -1.98
C ASN A 109 0.85 -4.78 -1.40
N LEU A 110 0.04 -5.41 -2.24
CA LEU A 110 -1.22 -6.05 -1.87
C LEU A 110 -1.15 -7.58 -1.97
N TRP A 111 -0.09 -8.13 -2.55
CA TRP A 111 0.11 -9.56 -2.63
C TRP A 111 0.30 -10.15 -1.22
N LYS A 112 -0.39 -11.26 -0.97
CA LYS A 112 -0.26 -12.09 0.23
C LYS A 112 -0.33 -13.54 -0.22
N ASP A 113 0.44 -14.39 0.44
CA ASP A 113 0.35 -15.84 0.27
C ASP A 113 -0.93 -16.40 0.91
N GLU A 114 -1.38 -17.55 0.41
CA GLU A 114 -2.67 -18.15 0.79
C GLU A 114 -2.79 -18.46 2.30
N ASP A 115 -1.67 -18.75 2.96
CA ASP A 115 -1.64 -19.07 4.39
C ASP A 115 -1.69 -17.83 5.28
N GLU A 116 -1.26 -16.67 4.79
CA GLU A 116 -1.36 -15.40 5.53
C GLU A 116 -2.77 -14.82 5.49
N GLU A 117 -3.60 -15.20 4.51
CA GLU A 117 -4.98 -14.74 4.38
C GLU A 117 -5.87 -15.23 5.54
N LYS A 118 -5.64 -16.44 6.07
CA LYS A 118 -6.42 -17.02 7.18
C LYS A 118 -6.29 -16.25 8.50
N ALA A 119 -5.21 -15.50 8.68
CA ALA A 119 -4.97 -14.72 9.90
C ALA A 119 -5.78 -13.41 9.93
N ASP A 120 -6.18 -12.87 8.76
CA ASP A 120 -6.82 -11.56 8.62
C ASP A 120 -8.36 -11.64 8.65
N GLU A 121 -8.95 -12.83 8.45
CA GLU A 121 -10.42 -13.04 8.53
C GLU A 121 -11.02 -12.77 9.92
N GLN A 122 -10.20 -12.52 10.95
CA GLN A 122 -10.67 -12.11 12.29
C GLN A 122 -10.73 -10.60 12.51
N VAL A 123 -10.34 -9.76 11.54
CA VAL A 123 -10.35 -8.30 11.72
C VAL A 123 -11.45 -7.66 10.87
N ASN A 124 -12.66 -7.66 11.42
CA ASN A 124 -13.83 -7.01 10.83
C ASN A 124 -13.63 -5.48 10.77
N PHE A 125 -13.56 -4.90 9.57
CA PHE A 125 -13.44 -3.46 9.32
C PHE A 125 -14.80 -2.75 9.50
N GLY A 126 -15.45 -2.94 10.65
CA GLY A 126 -16.81 -2.50 10.90
C GLY A 126 -17.23 -2.71 12.35
N GLY A 127 -16.69 -1.90 13.25
CA GLY A 127 -17.14 -1.83 14.63
C GLY A 127 -15.99 -1.51 15.57
N GLY A 128 -15.97 -0.29 16.12
CA GLY A 128 -15.08 0.05 17.22
C GLY A 128 -15.25 -0.96 18.35
N GLY A 129 -14.14 -1.61 18.72
CA GLY A 129 -14.17 -2.72 19.67
C GLY A 129 -12.80 -3.33 19.90
N MET A 130 -11.95 -2.60 20.61
CA MET A 130 -11.10 -3.08 21.71
C MET A 130 -10.52 -4.51 21.65
N GLY A 131 -9.18 -4.58 21.49
CA GLY A 131 -8.31 -5.66 22.01
C GLY A 131 -7.67 -6.53 20.93
N GLY A 132 -6.37 -6.84 20.94
CA GLY A 132 -5.32 -6.57 21.91
C GLY A 132 -3.96 -6.96 21.32
N GLY A 133 -2.96 -6.12 21.57
CA GLY A 133 -1.59 -6.29 21.09
C GLY A 133 -0.66 -5.35 21.84
N GLY A 134 -0.45 -5.65 23.13
CA GLY A 134 0.83 -5.40 23.80
C GLY A 134 1.28 -3.96 24.06
N TYR A 135 0.40 -3.04 24.46
CA TYR A 135 0.83 -1.81 25.15
C TYR A 135 -0.16 -1.49 26.27
N GLY A 136 -0.15 -2.34 27.28
CA GLY A 136 -0.76 -2.04 28.56
C GLY A 136 -0.04 -0.86 29.21
N ASP A 137 -0.76 0.26 29.27
CA ASP A 137 -0.91 0.97 30.52
C ASP A 137 0.19 1.94 31.00
N MET A 138 0.84 2.67 30.08
CA MET A 138 1.66 3.82 30.51
C MET A 138 0.79 5.02 30.97
N SER A 139 -0.45 5.10 30.48
CA SER A 139 -1.35 6.23 30.78
C SER A 139 -2.13 6.09 32.10
N ASN A 140 -2.53 4.88 32.57
CA ASN A 140 -3.04 4.78 33.95
C ASN A 140 -1.93 4.74 34.99
N MET A 141 -0.71 4.32 34.64
CA MET A 141 0.43 4.41 35.55
C MET A 141 0.79 5.88 35.88
N MET A 142 0.70 6.78 34.90
CA MET A 142 0.92 8.22 35.13
C MET A 142 -0.20 8.88 35.93
N ASN A 143 -1.44 8.39 35.81
CA ASN A 143 -2.57 8.87 36.60
C ASN A 143 -2.56 8.34 38.05
N MET A 144 -1.96 7.15 38.27
CA MET A 144 -1.76 6.60 39.62
C MET A 144 -0.57 7.26 40.36
N MET A 145 0.41 7.81 39.64
CA MET A 145 1.53 8.57 40.23
C MET A 145 1.15 10.02 40.58
N GLN A 146 0.06 10.56 40.03
CA GLN A 146 -0.45 11.90 40.36
C GLN A 146 -1.50 11.90 41.48
N GLY A 147 -1.92 10.72 41.96
CA GLY A 147 -3.06 10.57 42.89
C GLY A 147 -2.75 10.00 44.27
N GLY A 148 -1.50 9.68 44.60
CA GLY A 148 -1.14 8.94 45.83
C GLY A 148 -0.09 9.64 46.65
N GLY A 149 -0.48 10.19 47.81
CA GLY A 149 0.42 10.85 48.76
C GLY A 149 1.56 9.95 49.23
N MET A 150 2.78 10.44 49.04
CA MET A 150 4.01 9.97 49.68
C MET A 150 4.89 11.22 49.77
N GLY A 151 4.84 11.99 50.85
CA GLY A 151 5.29 11.54 52.15
C GLY A 151 6.82 11.57 52.18
N GLY A 152 7.39 12.78 52.17
CA GLY A 152 8.77 13.08 52.59
C GLY A 152 9.89 12.31 51.90
N MET A 153 10.42 12.84 50.79
CA MET A 153 11.81 12.60 50.43
C MET A 153 12.51 13.92 50.12
N ASP A 154 13.58 14.11 50.86
CA ASP A 154 14.45 15.26 51.03
C ASP A 154 15.09 15.75 49.72
N MET A 155 14.92 17.04 49.41
CA MET A 155 15.45 17.70 48.21
C MET A 155 16.94 18.09 48.36
N SER A 156 17.68 17.47 49.27
CA SER A 156 19.12 17.72 49.50
C SER A 156 20.06 16.80 48.69
N ALA A 157 19.54 15.79 47.97
CA ALA A 157 20.35 14.84 47.22
C ALA A 157 20.61 15.22 45.74
N LEU A 158 20.01 16.31 45.25
CA LEU A 158 20.12 16.75 43.84
C LEU A 158 21.03 17.97 43.66
N GLN A 159 22.10 18.08 44.45
CA GLN A 159 23.12 19.12 44.35
C GLN A 159 24.51 18.53 44.03
N GLY A 160 24.57 17.38 43.35
CA GLY A 160 25.77 16.54 43.30
C GLY A 160 26.25 16.04 41.94
N MET A 161 25.69 16.47 40.80
CA MET A 161 26.16 15.97 39.50
C MET A 161 26.43 17.10 38.50
N GLY A 162 27.40 17.94 38.87
CA GLY A 162 28.13 18.76 37.92
C GLY A 162 28.94 17.90 36.94
N GLY A 163 29.08 18.39 35.71
CA GLY A 163 29.87 17.71 34.69
C GLY A 163 29.65 18.30 33.30
N MET A 164 29.95 19.58 33.16
CA MET A 164 29.97 20.32 31.90
C MET A 164 31.30 20.07 31.16
N GLY A 165 31.23 19.82 29.85
CA GLY A 165 32.36 19.73 28.91
C GLY A 165 32.05 18.69 27.82
N GLY A 166 31.80 18.99 26.55
CA GLY A 166 32.29 20.08 25.71
C GLY A 166 33.46 19.57 24.89
N ALA A 167 33.27 19.37 23.58
CA ALA A 167 34.27 19.52 22.51
C ALA A 167 33.74 18.95 21.18
N ASP A 168 33.67 19.84 20.18
CA ASP A 168 33.79 19.55 18.74
C ASP A 168 34.93 18.57 18.43
N SER A 169 34.80 17.82 17.34
CA SER A 169 35.82 17.86 16.28
C SER A 169 35.31 17.23 14.98
N ASP A 170 35.67 17.91 13.90
CA ASP A 170 35.50 17.66 12.46
C ASP A 170 36.00 16.31 11.93
N ASP A 171 35.51 16.05 10.71
CA ASP A 171 36.26 15.69 9.49
C ASP A 171 36.18 14.27 8.90
N GLU A 172 35.70 14.30 7.65
CA GLU A 172 36.17 13.64 6.42
C GLU A 172 36.44 12.13 6.43
N ASP A 173 35.74 11.39 5.57
CA ASP A 173 36.44 10.72 4.46
C ASP A 173 35.49 10.32 3.32
N GLU A 174 35.92 10.78 2.16
CA GLU A 174 35.40 10.64 0.81
C GLU A 174 35.88 9.30 0.23
N GLU A 175 34.98 8.41 -0.18
CA GLU A 175 35.35 7.23 -0.98
C GLU A 175 34.40 7.11 -2.18
N GLY A 176 34.82 7.76 -3.27
CA GLY A 176 34.24 7.63 -4.59
C GLY A 176 34.51 6.24 -5.17
N ALA A 177 33.44 5.46 -5.36
CA ALA A 177 33.52 4.22 -6.13
C ALA A 177 33.69 4.54 -7.63
N PRO A 178 34.73 4.04 -8.31
CA PRO A 178 34.91 4.26 -9.73
C PRO A 178 33.89 3.47 -10.56
N ALA A 179 33.38 4.13 -11.60
CA ALA A 179 32.50 3.57 -12.61
C ALA A 179 33.12 2.34 -13.29
N ALA A 180 32.37 1.24 -13.33
CA ALA A 180 32.71 0.07 -14.13
C ALA A 180 32.47 0.37 -15.62
N ASP A 181 33.56 0.37 -16.38
CA ASP A 181 33.61 0.60 -17.82
C ASP A 181 32.97 -0.60 -18.55
N LEU A 182 31.96 -0.31 -19.39
CA LEU A 182 31.28 -1.27 -20.25
C LEU A 182 31.90 -1.22 -21.64
N LYS A 183 32.90 -2.07 -21.91
CA LYS A 183 33.35 -2.42 -23.26
C LYS A 183 33.78 -3.89 -23.28
N ASP A 184 33.45 -4.54 -24.38
CA ASP A 184 33.93 -5.87 -24.83
C ASP A 184 32.93 -7.03 -24.63
N LEU A 185 31.90 -7.05 -25.47
CA LEU A 185 31.41 -8.29 -26.08
C LEU A 185 30.81 -7.96 -27.46
N GLU A 186 31.67 -7.99 -28.48
CA GLU A 186 31.24 -8.21 -29.88
C GLU A 186 30.88 -9.69 -30.10
#